data_AF-A0AAV9BLA5-F1
#
_entry.id   AF-A0AAV9BLA5-F1
#
_cell.length_a   1.000
_cell.length_b   1.000
_cell.length_c   1.000
_cell.angle_alpha   90.00
_cell.angle_beta   90.00
_cell.angle_gamma   90.00
#
_symmetry.space_group_name_H-M   'P 1'
#
loop_
_entity.id
_entity.type
_entity.pdbx_description
1 polymer ?
#
loop_
_entity_poly.entity_id
_entity_poly.type
_entity_poly.pdbx_seq_one_letter_code
_entity_poly.pdbx_strand_id
1 'polypeptide(L)'
;MRFLNGVGARIGLMGIDYSTAAWLYKNLGYKAYKVDSVDDLDSPFVSMYFGAAYVAWLSEYEGRERTAEFVVQAYLGGPENVNLQETGPLWRKFRETIRYYEDPRRERGSCTIS
;
A
#
# COMPACT_ATOMS: atom_id res chain seq x y z
N MET A 1 9.36 18.28 9.91
CA MET A 1 9.68 16.91 9.43
C MET A 1 10.47 17.03 8.14
N ARG A 2 11.53 16.24 7.95
CA ARG A 2 12.27 16.17 6.67
C ARG A 2 11.64 15.11 5.79
N PHE A 3 11.30 15.48 4.56
CA PHE A 3 10.69 14.58 3.58
C PHE A 3 11.79 13.78 2.87
N LEU A 4 11.73 12.46 2.96
CA LEU A 4 12.51 11.58 2.10
C LEU A 4 11.81 11.56 0.74
N ASN A 5 12.38 12.27 -0.24
CA ASN A 5 12.02 12.25 -1.68
C ASN A 5 10.95 13.22 -2.20
N GLY A 6 10.61 14.31 -1.50
CA GLY A 6 9.77 15.38 -2.08
C GLY A 6 8.30 15.02 -2.37
N VAL A 7 7.89 13.79 -2.08
CA VAL A 7 6.49 13.38 -1.92
C VAL A 7 6.10 13.75 -0.49
N GLY A 8 4.89 14.30 -0.29
CA GLY A 8 4.38 14.67 1.04
C GLY A 8 4.54 13.55 2.06
N ALA A 9 4.53 13.90 3.36
CA ALA A 9 4.72 12.92 4.44
C ALA A 9 3.66 11.82 4.35
N ARG A 10 4.03 10.68 3.80
CA ARG A 10 3.24 9.45 3.85
C ARG A 10 3.34 8.92 5.26
N ILE A 11 2.21 8.89 5.94
CA ILE A 11 2.10 8.57 7.37
C ILE A 11 1.64 7.14 7.58
N GLY A 12 1.92 6.64 8.77
CA GLY A 12 1.58 5.27 9.14
C GLY A 12 2.38 4.21 8.40
N LEU A 13 2.19 2.96 8.83
CA LEU A 13 2.90 1.79 8.35
C LEU A 13 2.77 1.57 6.83
N MET A 14 1.56 1.78 6.28
CA MET A 14 1.25 1.51 4.88
C MET A 14 1.39 2.74 3.97
N GLY A 15 1.73 3.91 4.55
CA GLY A 15 1.93 5.15 3.79
C GLY A 15 0.74 5.56 2.93
N ILE A 16 -0.49 5.22 3.32
CA ILE A 16 -1.71 5.60 2.62
C ILE A 16 -2.04 7.07 2.88
N ASP A 17 -2.53 7.77 1.85
CA ASP A 17 -2.98 9.15 2.00
C ASP A 17 -4.28 9.23 2.81
N TYR A 18 -4.38 10.21 3.72
CA TYR A 18 -5.56 10.41 4.55
C TYR A 18 -6.84 10.62 3.72
N SER A 19 -6.76 11.34 2.60
CA SER A 19 -7.90 11.53 1.70
C SER A 19 -8.45 10.21 1.16
N THR A 20 -7.55 9.27 0.79
CA THR A 20 -7.92 7.93 0.33
C THR A 20 -8.54 7.12 1.46
N ALA A 21 -7.93 7.10 2.65
CA ALA A 21 -8.50 6.39 3.81
C ALA A 21 -9.89 6.93 4.20
N ALA A 22 -10.04 8.26 4.22
CA ALA A 22 -11.30 8.92 4.51
C ALA A 22 -12.37 8.60 3.44
N TRP A 23 -12.01 8.56 2.16
CA TRP A 23 -12.92 8.16 1.08
C TRP A 23 -13.32 6.69 1.18
N LEU A 24 -12.40 5.77 1.47
CA LEU A 24 -12.71 4.36 1.73
C LEU A 24 -13.71 4.22 2.87
N TYR A 25 -13.50 4.97 3.96
CA TYR A 25 -14.40 4.98 5.11
C TYR A 25 -15.77 5.59 4.78
N LYS A 26 -15.82 6.76 4.15
CA LYS A 26 -17.06 7.54 3.94
C LYS A 26 -17.90 7.02 2.78
N ASN A 27 -17.26 6.57 1.71
CA ASN A 27 -17.92 6.29 0.43
C ASN A 27 -17.97 4.80 0.09
N LEU A 28 -16.98 3.99 0.49
CA LEU A 28 -16.90 2.57 0.14
C LEU A 28 -17.29 1.60 1.27
N GLY A 29 -17.64 2.10 2.45
CA GLY A 29 -18.16 1.27 3.53
C GLY A 29 -17.10 0.50 4.33
N TYR A 30 -15.81 0.83 4.20
CA TYR A 30 -14.76 0.26 5.04
C TYR A 30 -14.83 0.82 6.46
N LYS A 31 -15.63 0.21 7.33
CA LYS A 31 -16.01 0.73 8.66
C LYS A 31 -15.37 0.04 9.88
N ALA A 32 -14.50 -0.96 9.71
CA ALA A 32 -13.94 -1.70 10.85
C ALA A 32 -13.08 -0.81 11.77
N TYR A 33 -12.49 0.26 11.23
CA TYR A 33 -11.81 1.31 11.98
C TYR A 33 -12.37 2.67 11.60
N LYS A 34 -12.36 3.60 12.57
CA LYS A 34 -12.68 5.01 12.35
C LYS A 34 -11.45 5.74 11.84
N VAL A 35 -11.66 6.73 10.96
CA VAL A 35 -10.61 7.64 10.48
C VAL A 35 -11.22 9.03 10.32
N ASP A 36 -10.97 9.89 11.30
CA ASP A 36 -11.47 11.26 11.38
C ASP A 36 -10.38 12.31 11.14
N SER A 37 -9.12 11.94 11.38
CA SER A 37 -7.96 12.81 11.21
C SER A 37 -6.77 12.08 10.59
N VAL A 38 -5.77 12.87 10.21
CA VAL A 38 -4.47 12.41 9.71
C VAL A 38 -3.77 11.54 10.77
N ASP A 39 -3.83 11.96 12.04
CA ASP A 39 -3.14 11.30 13.16
C ASP A 39 -3.65 9.88 13.44
N ASP A 40 -4.89 9.55 13.04
CA ASP A 40 -5.43 8.20 13.17
C ASP A 40 -4.60 7.16 12.38
N LEU A 41 -3.94 7.59 11.30
CA LEU A 41 -3.09 6.73 10.48
C LEU A 41 -1.74 6.42 11.12
N ASP A 42 -1.34 7.08 12.21
CA ASP A 42 -0.16 6.68 12.98
C ASP A 42 -0.37 5.36 13.71
N SER A 43 -1.63 4.95 13.93
CA SER A 43 -1.95 3.61 14.42
C SER A 43 -1.59 2.56 13.36
N PRO A 44 -0.71 1.58 13.67
CA PRO A 44 -0.32 0.57 12.70
C PRO A 44 -1.50 -0.29 12.23
N PHE A 45 -2.50 -0.52 13.09
CA PHE A 45 -3.70 -1.28 12.73
C PHE A 45 -4.61 -0.51 11.78
N VAL A 46 -4.81 0.79 12.04
CA VAL A 46 -5.63 1.66 11.17
C VAL A 46 -4.95 1.84 9.82
N SER A 47 -3.64 2.11 9.81
CA SER A 47 -2.83 2.22 8.61
C SER A 47 -2.86 0.94 7.78
N MET A 48 -2.68 -0.22 8.43
CA MET A 48 -2.74 -1.53 7.78
C MET A 48 -4.11 -1.80 7.18
N TYR A 49 -5.18 -1.57 7.95
CA TYR A 49 -6.55 -1.81 7.50
C TYR A 49 -6.90 -1.01 6.26
N PHE A 50 -6.67 0.31 6.26
CA PHE A 50 -7.00 1.14 5.11
C PHE A 50 -6.04 0.91 3.94
N GLY A 51 -4.76 0.61 4.19
CA GLY A 51 -3.82 0.18 3.16
C GLY A 51 -4.29 -1.09 2.44
N ALA A 52 -4.68 -2.12 3.18
CA ALA A 52 -5.19 -3.36 2.63
C ALA A 52 -6.53 -3.17 1.89
N ALA A 53 -7.44 -2.36 2.45
CA ALA A 53 -8.70 -1.99 1.80
C ALA A 53 -8.46 -1.30 0.46
N TYR A 54 -7.47 -0.41 0.38
CA TYR A 54 -7.14 0.26 -0.87
C TYR A 54 -6.54 -0.69 -1.90
N VAL A 55 -5.65 -1.60 -1.48
CA VAL A 55 -5.11 -2.67 -2.34
C VAL A 55 -6.24 -3.55 -2.88
N ALA A 56 -7.19 -3.96 -2.03
CA ALA A 56 -8.34 -4.75 -2.45
C ALA A 56 -9.20 -4.01 -3.48
N TRP A 57 -9.53 -2.73 -3.22
CA TRP A 57 -10.29 -1.92 -4.17
C TRP A 57 -9.57 -1.72 -5.51
N LEU A 58 -8.25 -1.47 -5.48
CA LEU A 58 -7.44 -1.33 -6.70
C LEU A 58 -7.35 -2.62 -7.50
N SER A 59 -7.41 -3.78 -6.84
CA SER A 59 -7.33 -5.09 -7.49
C SER A 59 -8.53 -5.36 -8.40
N GLU A 60 -9.67 -4.69 -8.16
CA GLU A 60 -10.89 -4.80 -8.97
C GLU A 60 -11.29 -3.48 -9.65
N TYR A 61 -10.33 -2.56 -9.83
CA TYR A 61 -10.58 -1.22 -10.35
C TYR A 61 -11.31 -1.24 -11.71
N GLU A 62 -12.38 -0.44 -11.86
CA GLU A 62 -13.32 -0.42 -12.99
C GLU A 62 -14.05 -1.76 -13.25
N GLY A 63 -14.27 -2.55 -12.20
CA GLY A 63 -15.04 -3.80 -12.31
C GLY A 63 -14.30 -4.92 -13.04
N ARG A 64 -12.97 -4.85 -13.11
CA ARG A 64 -12.12 -5.90 -13.67
C ARG A 64 -10.91 -6.13 -12.80
N GLU A 65 -10.42 -7.37 -12.83
CA GLU A 65 -9.19 -7.75 -12.18
C GLU A 65 -8.00 -6.96 -12.76
N ARG A 66 -7.14 -6.45 -11.86
CA ARG A 66 -5.94 -5.68 -12.20
C ARG A 66 -4.67 -6.47 -11.90
N THR A 67 -3.64 -6.20 -12.70
CA THR A 67 -2.32 -6.79 -12.48
C THR A 67 -1.69 -6.21 -11.22
N ALA A 68 -0.81 -6.98 -10.58
CA ALA A 68 -0.02 -6.51 -9.44
C ALA A 68 0.79 -5.24 -9.77
N GLU A 69 1.29 -5.12 -11.01
CA GLU A 69 1.99 -3.92 -11.47
C GLU A 69 1.08 -2.68 -11.46
N PHE A 70 -0.15 -2.81 -11.98
CA PHE A 70 -1.14 -1.75 -11.92
C PHE A 70 -1.43 -1.36 -10.47
N VAL A 71 -1.69 -2.34 -9.59
CA VAL A 71 -2.00 -2.08 -8.18
C VAL A 71 -0.86 -1.34 -7.49
N VAL A 72 0.39 -1.78 -7.67
CA VAL A 72 1.56 -1.15 -7.05
C VAL A 72 1.75 0.29 -7.52
N GLN A 73 1.59 0.56 -8.81
CA GLN A 73 1.71 1.92 -9.33
C GLN A 73 0.53 2.81 -8.88
N ALA A 74 -0.69 2.30 -8.95
CA ALA A 74 -1.91 3.00 -8.56
C ALA A 74 -1.97 3.30 -7.05
N TYR A 75 -1.37 2.44 -6.22
CA TYR A 75 -1.32 2.65 -4.78
C TYR A 75 -0.55 3.94 -4.41
N LEU A 76 0.47 4.30 -5.19
CA LEU A 76 1.21 5.55 -4.99
C LEU A 76 0.64 6.73 -5.76
N GLY A 77 0.33 6.54 -7.04
CA GLY A 77 -0.03 7.63 -7.95
C GLY A 77 -1.53 7.88 -8.09
N GLY A 78 -2.37 6.97 -7.61
CA GLY A 78 -3.79 6.91 -7.98
C GLY A 78 -3.99 6.15 -9.30
N PRO A 79 -5.14 5.48 -9.49
CA PRO A 79 -5.37 4.61 -10.64
C PRO A 79 -5.45 5.34 -11.99
N GLU A 80 -5.77 6.63 -11.98
CA GLU A 80 -5.83 7.49 -13.19
C GLU A 80 -4.43 7.88 -13.70
N ASN A 81 -3.40 7.78 -12.86
CA ASN A 81 -2.03 8.22 -13.16
C ASN A 81 -1.09 7.05 -13.48
N VAL A 82 -1.62 5.86 -13.76
CA VAL A 82 -0.82 4.66 -14.04
C VAL A 82 -0.31 4.69 -15.48
N ASN A 83 1.01 4.68 -15.66
CA ASN A 83 1.65 4.52 -16.97
C ASN A 83 2.34 3.14 -17.09
N LEU A 84 1.62 2.16 -17.61
CA LEU A 84 2.13 0.78 -17.77
C LEU A 84 3.23 0.64 -18.84
N GLN A 85 3.43 1.64 -19.71
CA GLN A 85 4.51 1.59 -20.71
C GLN A 85 5.87 1.92 -20.09
N GLU A 86 5.87 2.64 -18.97
CA GLU A 86 7.07 2.93 -18.19
C GLU A 86 7.09 1.99 -16.99
N THR A 87 7.80 0.87 -17.13
CA THR A 87 8.10 0.00 -15.99
C THR A 87 8.95 0.76 -14.98
N GLY A 88 8.29 1.45 -14.04
CA GLY A 88 8.93 2.37 -13.12
C GLY A 88 9.90 1.71 -12.14
N PRO A 89 10.85 2.47 -11.57
CA PRO A 89 11.81 1.95 -10.57
C PRO A 89 11.12 1.31 -9.36
N LEU A 90 9.90 1.75 -9.03
CA LEU A 90 9.08 1.17 -7.96
C LEU A 90 8.72 -0.29 -8.23
N TRP A 91 8.23 -0.62 -9.42
CA TRP A 91 7.83 -1.98 -9.76
C TRP A 91 9.02 -2.94 -9.77
N ARG A 92 10.19 -2.47 -10.24
CA ARG A 92 11.43 -3.24 -10.19
C ARG A 92 11.79 -3.60 -8.74
N LYS A 93 11.79 -2.60 -7.85
CA LYS A 93 12.06 -2.82 -6.42
C LYS A 93 11.04 -3.75 -5.77
N PHE A 94 9.77 -3.62 -6.13
CA PHE A 94 8.72 -4.52 -5.66
C PHE A 94 9.00 -5.97 -6.06
N ARG A 95 9.29 -6.23 -7.34
CA ARG A 95 9.63 -7.57 -7.83
C ARG A 95 10.85 -8.17 -7.14
N GLU A 96 11.90 -7.38 -6.93
CA GLU A 96 13.09 -7.82 -6.19
C GLU A 96 12.74 -8.20 -4.75
N THR A 97 11.90 -7.40 -4.10
CA THR A 97 11.45 -7.63 -2.73
C THR A 97 10.61 -8.90 -2.61
N ILE A 98 9.65 -9.10 -3.51
CA ILE A 98 8.82 -10.31 -3.54
C ILE A 98 9.70 -11.56 -3.71
N ARG A 99 10.62 -11.56 -4.68
CA ARG A 99 11.54 -12.69 -4.92
C ARG A 99 12.41 -13.00 -3.70
N TYR A 100 12.77 -11.97 -2.93
CA TYR A 100 13.55 -12.14 -1.72
C TYR A 100 12.76 -12.78 -0.57
N TYR A 101 11.50 -12.40 -0.37
CA TYR A 101 10.65 -12.98 0.69
C TYR A 101 10.09 -14.35 0.32
N GLU A 102 9.85 -14.62 -0.97
CA GLU A 102 9.41 -15.92 -1.48
C GLU A 102 10.55 -16.94 -1.58
N ASP A 103 11.81 -16.56 -1.30
CA ASP A 103 12.93 -17.50 -1.33
C ASP A 103 12.81 -18.53 -0.18
N PRO A 104 12.48 -19.80 -0.47
CA PRO A 104 12.28 -20.83 0.56
C PRO A 104 13.57 -21.15 1.32
N ARG A 105 14.74 -20.65 0.87
CA ARG A 105 15.99 -20.77 1.61
C ARG A 105 16.03 -19.94 2.89
N ARG A 106 15.11 -18.98 3.09
CA ARG A 106 15.05 -18.18 4.32
C ARG A 106 14.37 -18.89 5.50
N GLU A 107 13.47 -19.85 5.25
CA GLU A 107 12.86 -20.66 6.33
C GLU A 107 13.87 -21.54 7.07
N ARG A 108 15.07 -21.75 6.51
CA ARG A 108 16.18 -22.48 7.16
C ARG A 108 17.00 -21.66 8.16
N GLY A 109 16.69 -20.39 8.35
CA GLY A 109 17.27 -19.58 9.42
C GLY A 109 16.57 -19.86 10.75
N SER A 110 16.90 -20.98 11.39
CA SER A 110 16.46 -21.32 12.75
C SER A 110 16.81 -20.19 13.72
N CYS A 111 15.83 -19.37 14.07
CA CYS A 111 15.92 -18.47 15.22
C CYS A 111 15.57 -19.29 16.47
N THR A 112 16.55 -19.98 17.05
CA THR A 112 16.43 -20.48 18.42
C THR A 112 16.80 -19.34 19.36
N ILE A 113 15.80 -18.76 20.01
CA ILE A 113 16.01 -17.97 21.21
C ILE A 113 16.50 -18.97 22.27
N SER A 114 17.77 -18.84 22.65
CA SER A 114 18.39 -19.58 23.76
C SER A 114 18.33 -18.75 25.02
#